data_AF-F2LSP0-F1
#
_entry.id   AF-F2LSP0-F1
#
_cell.length_a   1.000
_cell.length_b   1.000
_cell.length_c   1.000
_cell.angle_alpha   90.00
_cell.angle_beta   90.00
_cell.angle_gamma   90.00
#
_symmetry.space_group_name_H-M   'P 1'
#
loop_
_entity.id
_entity.type
_entity.pdbx_description
1 polymer ?
#
loop_
_entity_poly.entity_id
_entity_poly.type
_entity_poly.pdbx_seq_one_letter_code
_entity_poly.pdbx_strand_id
1 'polypeptide(L)'
;MTSIDSTHAGENAPEGSLGAARRPPQVPAANDEEPNQVIFVVQAVTMYEGSDPVRAFATREAASSFAQRCRDHEDARRDPPRVDAPDEEWEAWTEANHAWEQSHPAEPFSRRENYAVIPLAFDPS
;
A
#
# COMPACT_ATOMS: atom_id res chain seq x y z
N MET A 1 19.15 -7.27 66.32
CA MET A 1 18.72 -8.48 67.03
C MET A 1 19.19 -9.69 66.23
N THR A 2 20.16 -10.43 66.79
CA THR A 2 20.40 -11.89 66.72
C THR A 2 19.58 -12.71 65.70
N SER A 3 20.25 -13.38 64.76
CA SER A 3 20.61 -14.83 64.79
C SER A 3 19.40 -15.78 64.84
N ILE A 4 19.22 -16.61 63.80
CA ILE A 4 19.63 -18.03 63.80
C ILE A 4 19.21 -18.76 62.51
N ASP A 5 20.17 -19.56 62.01
CA ASP A 5 20.07 -20.72 61.13
C ASP A 5 18.93 -21.68 61.46
N SER A 6 18.44 -22.44 60.46
CA SER A 6 18.23 -23.89 60.57
C SER A 6 17.94 -24.55 59.21
N THR A 7 18.93 -25.30 58.76
CA THR A 7 18.88 -26.37 57.75
C THR A 7 17.94 -27.50 58.17
N HIS A 8 17.21 -28.10 57.21
CA HIS A 8 16.90 -29.52 57.27
C HIS A 8 16.96 -30.15 55.88
N ALA A 9 17.94 -31.04 55.71
CA ALA A 9 17.99 -32.02 54.65
C ALA A 9 16.95 -33.12 54.95
N GLY A 10 16.30 -33.62 53.91
CA GLY A 10 15.37 -34.75 53.97
C GLY A 10 15.49 -35.55 52.68
N GLU A 11 16.36 -36.56 52.74
CA GLU A 11 16.72 -37.53 51.72
C GLU A 11 15.62 -38.59 51.54
N ASN A 12 15.46 -39.07 50.29
CA ASN A 12 15.09 -40.43 49.85
C ASN A 12 13.94 -40.53 48.83
N ALA A 13 14.30 -41.01 47.64
CA ALA A 13 13.44 -41.60 46.60
C ALA A 13 12.94 -43.00 47.03
N PRO A 14 12.04 -43.69 46.29
CA PRO A 14 12.48 -44.43 45.11
C PRO A 14 11.48 -44.53 43.94
N GLU A 15 12.00 -45.18 42.90
CA GLU A 15 11.58 -45.37 41.51
C GLU A 15 10.21 -46.02 41.26
N GLY A 16 9.63 -45.69 40.10
CA GLY A 16 8.58 -46.45 39.43
C GLY A 16 8.67 -46.24 37.91
N SER A 17 8.96 -47.32 37.19
CA SER A 17 9.44 -47.40 35.81
C SER A 17 8.32 -47.48 34.75
N LEU A 18 8.72 -47.32 33.48
CA LEU A 18 8.13 -47.82 32.22
C LEU A 18 7.25 -46.87 31.38
N GLY A 19 7.71 -46.57 30.17
CA GLY A 19 6.86 -46.10 29.08
C GLY A 19 7.61 -45.34 27.97
N ALA A 20 8.27 -46.06 27.07
CA ALA A 20 8.85 -45.46 25.86
C ALA A 20 7.77 -44.90 24.93
N ALA A 21 7.83 -43.61 24.63
CA ALA A 21 7.29 -43.05 23.40
C ALA A 21 8.36 -42.14 22.80
N ARG A 22 9.06 -42.66 21.78
CA ARG A 22 9.91 -41.87 20.90
C ARG A 22 9.04 -40.76 20.31
N ARG A 23 9.32 -39.51 20.68
CA ARG A 23 8.76 -38.34 20.00
C ARG A 23 9.16 -38.46 18.53
N PRO A 24 8.21 -38.47 17.57
CA PRO A 24 8.59 -38.38 16.16
C PRO A 24 9.40 -37.08 15.98
N PRO A 25 10.42 -37.07 15.11
CA PRO A 25 11.13 -35.84 14.79
C PRO A 25 10.11 -34.82 14.30
N GLN A 26 10.05 -33.67 14.97
CA GLN A 26 9.31 -32.52 14.47
C GLN A 26 9.95 -32.15 13.14
N VAL A 27 9.26 -32.46 12.05
CA VAL A 27 9.53 -31.83 10.76
C VAL A 27 9.35 -30.33 10.99
N PRO A 28 10.35 -29.47 10.71
CA PRO A 28 10.08 -28.05 10.71
C PRO A 28 9.02 -27.83 9.63
N ALA A 29 7.86 -27.30 10.03
CA ALA A 29 6.86 -26.85 9.08
C ALA A 29 7.58 -25.89 8.13
N ALA A 30 7.65 -26.27 6.86
CA ALA A 30 8.01 -25.36 5.78
C ALA A 30 6.86 -24.36 5.64
N ASN A 31 6.79 -23.43 6.58
CA ASN A 31 6.08 -22.18 6.40
C ASN A 31 7.14 -21.16 5.98
N ASP A 32 7.72 -21.39 4.81
CA ASP A 32 8.17 -20.26 4.02
C ASP A 32 6.86 -19.61 3.53
N GLU A 33 6.19 -18.86 4.41
CA GLU A 33 5.25 -17.83 3.96
C GLU A 33 6.11 -16.87 3.14
N GLU A 34 6.13 -17.07 1.82
CA GLU A 34 6.67 -16.07 0.91
C GLU A 34 6.06 -14.73 1.30
N PRO A 35 6.87 -13.67 1.51
CA PRO A 35 6.34 -12.39 1.94
C PRO A 35 5.33 -11.95 0.89
N ASN A 36 4.07 -11.86 1.31
CA ASN A 36 2.94 -11.41 0.50
C ASN A 36 3.35 -10.08 -0.16
N GLN A 37 3.69 -10.11 -1.45
CA GLN A 37 4.28 -8.95 -2.11
C GLN A 37 3.19 -7.91 -2.32
N VAL A 38 3.31 -6.77 -1.63
CA VAL A 38 2.36 -5.66 -1.78
C VAL A 38 2.78 -4.80 -2.97
N ILE A 39 1.88 -4.66 -3.94
CA ILE A 39 2.00 -3.66 -5.00
C ILE A 39 1.10 -2.47 -4.67
N PHE A 40 1.53 -1.27 -5.05
CA PHE A 40 0.78 -0.04 -4.85
C PHE A 40 0.27 0.46 -6.19
N VAL A 41 -1.04 0.41 -6.40
CA VAL A 41 -1.68 0.87 -7.63
C VAL A 41 -2.23 2.27 -7.43
N VAL A 42 -1.86 3.19 -8.30
CA VAL A 42 -2.50 4.51 -8.38
C VAL A 42 -3.73 4.38 -9.24
N GLN A 43 -4.89 4.74 -8.69
CA GLN A 43 -6.15 4.77 -9.42
C GLN A 43 -6.60 6.21 -9.66
N ALA A 44 -7.05 6.47 -10.88
CA ALA A 44 -7.81 7.65 -11.28
C ALA A 44 -9.25 7.47 -10.79
N VAL A 45 -9.61 8.18 -9.73
CA VAL A 45 -10.91 8.01 -9.06
C VAL A 45 -11.93 8.93 -9.69
N THR A 46 -13.08 8.37 -10.07
CA THR A 46 -14.30 9.13 -10.34
C THR A 46 -15.41 8.79 -9.37
N MET A 47 -16.31 9.73 -9.13
CA MET A 47 -17.48 9.52 -8.26
C MET A 47 -18.58 8.68 -8.91
N TYR A 48 -18.62 8.57 -10.24
CA TYR A 48 -19.74 7.99 -10.99
C TYR A 48 -19.38 6.76 -11.83
N GLU A 49 -18.20 6.72 -12.44
CA GLU A 49 -17.82 5.72 -13.46
C GLU A 49 -16.92 4.62 -12.88
N GLY A 50 -16.66 4.66 -11.57
CA GLY A 50 -15.65 3.82 -10.93
C GLY A 50 -14.26 4.44 -11.01
N SER A 51 -13.25 3.66 -10.68
CA SER A 51 -11.86 4.12 -10.65
C SER A 51 -11.00 3.30 -11.61
N ASP A 52 -10.18 3.99 -12.40
CA ASP A 52 -9.32 3.37 -13.42
C ASP A 52 -7.90 3.16 -12.87
N PRO A 53 -7.29 1.96 -13.00
CA PRO A 53 -5.90 1.78 -12.65
C PRO A 53 -4.99 2.52 -13.64
N VAL A 54 -4.18 3.44 -13.14
CA VAL A 54 -3.25 4.26 -13.95
C VAL A 54 -1.88 3.59 -14.04
N ARG A 55 -1.30 3.23 -12.89
CA ARG A 55 0.07 2.71 -12.80
C ARG A 55 0.30 1.97 -11.48
N ALA A 56 1.12 0.92 -11.52
CA ALA A 56 1.55 0.17 -10.33
C ALA A 56 3.01 0.48 -9.96
N PHE A 57 3.32 0.38 -8.67
CA PHE A 57 4.64 0.63 -8.08
C PHE A 57 4.96 -0.42 -7.03
N ALA A 58 6.25 -0.72 -6.87
CA ALA A 58 6.74 -1.64 -5.84
C ALA A 58 6.77 -1.02 -4.43
N THR A 59 6.77 0.32 -4.33
CA THR A 59 6.82 1.03 -3.05
C THR A 59 5.70 2.07 -2.93
N ARG A 60 5.27 2.32 -1.69
CA ARG A 60 4.23 3.30 -1.40
C ARG A 60 4.69 4.71 -1.71
N GLU A 61 5.97 5.01 -1.46
CA GLU A 61 6.57 6.32 -1.63
C GLU A 61 6.57 6.73 -3.11
N ALA A 62 6.91 5.79 -4.00
CA ALA A 62 6.91 6.03 -5.44
C ALA A 62 5.48 6.24 -5.97
N ALA A 63 4.52 5.41 -5.53
CA ALA A 63 3.11 5.58 -5.87
C ALA A 63 2.55 6.92 -5.38
N SER A 64 2.86 7.29 -4.13
CA SER A 64 2.39 8.53 -3.52
C SER A 64 2.99 9.76 -4.20
N SER A 65 4.27 9.71 -4.56
CA SER A 65 4.93 10.77 -5.32
C SER A 65 4.33 10.94 -6.72
N PHE A 66 4.01 9.83 -7.40
CA PHE A 66 3.31 9.89 -8.68
C PHE A 66 1.91 10.46 -8.53
N ALA A 67 1.12 9.97 -7.58
CA ALA A 67 -0.23 10.46 -7.33
C ALA A 67 -0.25 11.95 -6.99
N GLN A 68 0.73 12.43 -6.21
CA GLN A 68 0.86 13.86 -5.92
C GLN A 68 1.13 14.67 -7.19
N ARG A 69 2.03 14.23 -8.07
CA ARG A 69 2.27 14.93 -9.35
C ARG A 69 1.03 15.01 -10.22
N CYS A 70 0.17 13.99 -10.21
CA CYS A 70 -1.11 14.05 -10.92
C CYS A 70 -2.01 15.13 -10.30
N ARG A 71 -2.14 15.16 -8.97
CA ARG A 71 -2.92 16.20 -8.27
C ARG A 71 -2.38 17.61 -8.52
N ASP A 72 -1.06 17.79 -8.42
CA ASP A 72 -0.42 19.07 -8.69
C ASP A 72 -0.66 19.53 -10.14
N HIS A 73 -0.74 18.59 -11.09
CA HIS A 73 -1.02 18.88 -12.49
C HIS A 73 -2.49 19.27 -12.72
N GLU A 74 -3.44 18.60 -12.05
CA GLU A 74 -4.86 19.01 -12.00
C GLU A 74 -5.04 20.41 -11.39
N ASP A 75 -4.38 20.69 -10.27
CA ASP A 75 -4.45 21.99 -9.59
C ASP A 75 -3.85 23.12 -10.45
N ALA A 76 -2.92 22.80 -11.35
CA ALA A 76 -2.30 23.76 -12.27
C ALA A 76 -3.13 24.04 -13.53
N ARG A 77 -4.26 23.34 -13.72
CA ARG A 77 -5.13 23.52 -14.88
C ARG A 77 -5.68 24.94 -14.91
N ARG A 78 -5.58 25.59 -16.07
CA ARG A 78 -6.12 26.94 -16.28
C ARG A 78 -7.66 26.90 -16.32
N ASP A 79 -8.29 27.81 -15.59
CA ASP A 79 -9.73 28.03 -15.66
C ASP A 79 -10.19 28.37 -17.08
N PRO A 80 -11.38 27.89 -17.51
CA PRO A 80 -11.95 28.27 -18.78
C PRO A 80 -12.25 29.79 -18.82
N PRO A 81 -12.26 30.40 -20.01
CA PRO A 81 -12.73 31.77 -20.18
C PRO A 81 -14.18 31.94 -19.71
N ARG A 82 -14.61 33.20 -19.54
CA ARG A 82 -16.03 33.49 -19.27
C ARG A 82 -16.88 33.12 -20.49
N VAL A 83 -18.16 32.82 -20.25
CA VAL A 83 -19.12 32.45 -21.31
C VAL A 83 -19.24 33.52 -22.41
N ASP A 84 -19.06 34.79 -22.05
CA ASP A 84 -19.12 35.95 -22.95
C ASP A 84 -17.75 36.40 -23.48
N ALA A 85 -16.68 35.62 -23.24
CA ALA A 85 -15.35 35.92 -23.75
C ALA A 85 -15.30 35.81 -25.29
N PRO A 86 -14.43 36.58 -25.96
CA PRO A 86 -14.23 36.47 -27.40
C PRO A 86 -13.74 35.10 -27.84
N ASP A 87 -14.06 34.71 -29.08
CA ASP A 87 -13.66 33.41 -29.66
C ASP A 87 -12.15 33.18 -29.60
N GLU A 88 -11.34 34.22 -29.84
CA GLU A 88 -9.86 34.14 -29.77
C GLU A 88 -9.36 33.68 -28.40
N GLU A 89 -10.05 34.05 -27.31
CA GLU A 89 -9.70 33.62 -25.95
C GLU A 89 -10.05 32.14 -25.73
N TRP A 90 -11.20 31.71 -26.27
CA TRP A 90 -11.62 30.31 -26.25
C TRP A 90 -10.69 29.41 -27.06
N GLU A 91 -10.25 29.83 -28.24
CA GLU A 91 -9.29 29.11 -29.06
C GLU A 91 -7.95 28.97 -28.34
N ALA A 92 -7.42 30.06 -27.78
CA ALA A 92 -6.16 30.05 -27.05
C ALA A 92 -6.23 29.15 -25.80
N TRP A 93 -7.34 29.20 -25.06
CA TRP A 93 -7.54 28.30 -23.92
C TRP A 93 -7.67 26.85 -24.36
N THR A 94 -8.39 26.56 -25.45
CA THR A 94 -8.59 25.20 -25.94
C THR A 94 -7.28 24.53 -26.31
N GLU A 95 -6.41 25.25 -27.05
CA GLU A 95 -5.08 24.76 -27.40
C GLU A 95 -4.21 24.49 -26.15
N ALA A 96 -4.19 25.45 -25.21
CA ALA A 96 -3.44 25.31 -23.96
C ALA A 96 -3.96 24.16 -23.10
N ASN A 97 -5.29 24.00 -23.03
CA ASN A 97 -5.96 22.96 -22.28
C ASN A 97 -5.67 21.57 -22.89
N HIS A 98 -5.67 21.45 -24.22
CA HIS A 98 -5.33 20.21 -24.90
C HIS A 98 -3.85 19.83 -24.68
N ALA A 99 -2.93 20.79 -24.77
CA ALA A 99 -1.53 20.56 -24.44
C ALA A 99 -1.34 20.15 -22.96
N TRP A 100 -2.10 20.78 -22.06
CA TRP A 100 -2.14 20.41 -20.65
C TRP A 100 -2.58 18.93 -20.50
N GLU A 101 -3.69 18.52 -21.10
CA GLU A 101 -4.19 17.12 -21.03
C GLU A 101 -3.15 16.10 -21.49
N GLN A 102 -2.51 16.34 -22.63
CA GLN A 102 -1.51 15.43 -23.19
C GLN A 102 -0.25 15.30 -22.32
N SER A 103 0.03 16.32 -21.51
CA SER A 103 1.17 16.32 -20.59
C SER A 103 0.86 15.70 -19.22
N HIS A 104 -0.40 15.34 -18.96
CA HIS A 104 -0.81 14.82 -17.66
C HIS A 104 -0.10 13.50 -17.33
N PRO A 105 0.50 13.32 -16.13
CA PRO A 105 1.27 12.11 -15.80
C PRO A 105 0.48 10.79 -15.88
N ALA A 106 -0.85 10.89 -15.80
CA ALA A 106 -1.80 9.79 -15.87
C ALA A 106 -2.55 9.67 -17.21
N GLU A 107 -2.09 10.29 -18.31
CA GLU A 107 -2.72 10.17 -19.64
C GLU A 107 -3.12 8.70 -19.97
N PRO A 108 -4.35 8.43 -20.47
CA PRO A 108 -5.41 9.38 -20.83
C PRO A 108 -6.31 9.82 -19.66
N PHE A 109 -6.03 9.40 -18.42
CA PHE A 109 -6.88 9.59 -17.25
C PHE A 109 -6.66 10.94 -16.53
N SER A 110 -6.66 12.04 -17.28
CA SER A 110 -6.72 13.41 -16.72
C SER A 110 -8.16 13.77 -16.32
N ARG A 111 -8.33 14.91 -15.63
CA ARG A 111 -9.60 15.48 -15.15
C ARG A 111 -10.36 14.56 -14.19
N ARG A 112 -9.63 13.83 -13.35
CA ARG A 112 -10.20 12.91 -12.36
C ARG A 112 -10.28 13.58 -11.01
N GLU A 113 -11.27 13.23 -10.21
CA GLU A 113 -11.54 13.86 -8.92
C GLU A 113 -10.40 13.63 -7.93
N ASN A 114 -9.69 12.50 -8.05
CA ASN A 114 -8.50 12.21 -7.26
C ASN A 114 -7.62 11.13 -7.91
N TYR A 115 -6.38 11.03 -7.43
CA TYR A 115 -5.45 9.94 -7.71
C TYR A 115 -5.11 9.20 -6.41
N ALA A 116 -5.78 8.08 -6.16
CA ALA A 116 -5.67 7.34 -4.91
C ALA A 116 -4.62 6.23 -5.01
N VAL A 117 -3.84 6.02 -3.95
CA VAL A 117 -2.90 4.90 -3.84
C VAL A 117 -3.58 3.74 -3.12
N ILE A 118 -3.76 2.62 -3.80
CA ILE A 118 -4.40 1.41 -3.29
C ILE A 118 -3.34 0.31 -3.14
N PRO A 119 -3.07 -0.19 -1.91
CA PRO A 119 -2.23 -1.37 -1.71
C PRO A 119 -2.99 -2.63 -2.08
N LEU A 120 -2.39 -3.48 -2.91
CA LEU A 120 -2.90 -4.81 -3.25
C LEU A 120 -1.88 -5.85 -2.78
N ALA A 121 -2.32 -6.77 -1.95
CA ALA A 121 -1.52 -7.92 -1.55
C ALA A 121 -1.61 -8.98 -2.65
N PHE A 122 -0.46 -9.46 -3.13
CA PHE A 122 -0.39 -10.57 -4.07
C PHE A 122 -0.22 -11.88 -3.32
N ASP A 123 -1.31 -12.65 -3.23
CA ASP A 123 -1.28 -14.02 -2.75
C ASP A 123 -1.16 -14.99 -3.94
N PRO A 124 0.01 -15.62 -4.16
CA PRO A 124 0.22 -16.56 -5.25
C PRO A 124 -0.39 -17.95 -5.03
N SER A 125 -1.07 -18.18 -3.89
CA SER A 125 -1.62 -19.50 -3.48
C SER A 125 -2.68 -20.08 -4.41
#